data_AF-A0A162IBS4-F1
#
_entry.id   AF-A0A162IBS4-F1
#
_cell.length_a   1.000
_cell.length_b   1.000
_cell.length_c   1.000
_cell.angle_alpha   90.00
_cell.angle_beta   90.00
_cell.angle_gamma   90.00
#
_symmetry.space_group_name_H-M   'P 1'
#
loop_
_entity.id
_entity.type
_entity.pdbx_description
1 polymer ?
#
loop_
_entity_poly.entity_id
_entity_poly.type
_entity_poly.pdbx_seq_one_letter_code
_entity_poly.pdbx_strand_id
1 'polypeptide(L)'
;MVELVPGVESFQVLYGIDTNSDGALGVSRYVTQDQVPADTPVVAVKIGLLLSRANDALPESDGTREFHILGETLTEPADRAMRKALSTTVRLRNYDWDAI
;
A
#
# COMPACT_ATOMS: atom_id res chain seq x y z
N MET A 1 23.82 1.53 6.09
CA MET A 1 22.37 1.44 5.85
C MET A 1 21.98 2.67 5.03
N VAL A 2 21.18 2.50 3.98
CA VAL A 2 20.69 3.64 3.18
C VAL A 2 19.19 3.74 3.40
N GLU A 3 18.74 4.90 3.86
CA GLU A 3 17.33 5.25 3.99
C GLU A 3 16.87 5.92 2.69
N LEU A 4 15.84 5.37 2.04
CA LEU A 4 15.34 5.90 0.77
C LEU A 4 14.34 7.05 0.98
N VAL A 5 13.46 6.89 1.97
CA VAL A 5 12.42 7.86 2.30
C VAL A 5 12.32 7.94 3.82
N PRO A 6 12.69 9.07 4.44
CA PRO A 6 12.51 9.25 5.88
C PRO A 6 11.06 9.52 6.26
N GLY A 7 10.72 9.23 7.52
CA GLY A 7 9.39 9.52 8.08
C GLY A 7 8.28 8.61 7.55
N VAL A 8 8.59 7.38 7.13
CA VAL A 8 7.57 6.38 6.80
C VAL A 8 7.04 5.78 8.10
N GLU A 9 5.80 6.09 8.47
CA GLU A 9 5.13 5.54 9.66
C GLU A 9 4.38 4.25 9.37
N SER A 10 3.92 4.06 8.12
CA SER A 10 3.28 2.82 7.68
C SER A 10 3.61 2.55 6.23
N PHE A 11 3.93 1.30 5.92
CA PHE A 11 4.18 0.77 4.59
C PHE A 11 3.31 -0.46 4.39
N GLN A 12 2.30 -0.34 3.52
CA GLN A 12 1.34 -1.40 3.25
C GLN A 12 1.40 -1.82 1.79
N VAL A 13 1.18 -3.11 1.54
CA VAL A 13 1.23 -3.70 0.21
C VAL A 13 0.05 -4.61 0.01
N LEU A 14 -0.66 -4.42 -1.11
CA LEU A 14 -1.65 -5.38 -1.61
C LEU A 14 -1.23 -5.92 -2.97
N TYR A 15 -1.47 -7.20 -3.16
CA TYR A 15 -1.17 -7.96 -4.37
C TYR A 15 -2.41 -7.97 -5.25
N GLY A 16 -2.30 -7.38 -6.44
CA GLY A 16 -3.31 -7.45 -7.48
C GLY A 16 -3.22 -8.80 -8.18
N ILE A 17 -4.13 -9.70 -7.84
CA ILE A 17 -4.20 -11.05 -8.39
C ILE A 17 -5.18 -11.11 -9.55
N ASP A 18 -4.87 -11.95 -10.53
CA ASP A 18 -5.78 -12.31 -11.60
C ASP A 18 -6.39 -13.68 -11.33
N THR A 19 -7.69 -13.70 -11.05
CA THR A 19 -8.47 -14.92 -10.84
C THR A 19 -9.39 -15.22 -12.01
N ASN A 20 -9.36 -14.40 -13.06
CA ASN A 20 -10.18 -14.58 -14.25
C ASN A 20 -9.41 -15.44 -15.26
N SER A 21 -10.08 -16.46 -15.79
CA SER A 21 -9.55 -17.29 -16.88
C SER A 21 -10.17 -16.87 -18.21
N ASP A 22 -10.01 -15.61 -18.58
CA ASP A 22 -10.59 -15.02 -19.80
C ASP A 22 -9.59 -14.81 -20.95
N GLY A 23 -8.36 -15.32 -20.77
CA GLY A 23 -7.28 -15.22 -21.76
C GLY A 23 -6.60 -13.85 -21.80
N ALA A 24 -6.86 -12.96 -20.83
CA ALA A 24 -6.20 -11.67 -20.73
C ALA A 24 -5.79 -11.37 -19.28
N LEU A 25 -4.55 -10.91 -19.06
CA LEU A 25 -4.16 -10.55 -17.71
C LEU A 25 -4.79 -9.24 -17.22
N GLY A 26 -5.46 -9.32 -16.08
CA GLY A 26 -6.13 -8.21 -15.42
C GLY A 26 -6.29 -8.42 -13.92
N VAL A 27 -6.11 -7.37 -13.12
CA VAL A 27 -6.36 -7.47 -11.67
C VAL A 27 -7.85 -7.71 -11.44
N SER A 28 -8.21 -8.87 -10.88
CA SER A 28 -9.58 -9.14 -10.42
C SER A 28 -9.81 -8.57 -9.01
N ARG A 29 -8.81 -8.66 -8.13
CA ARG A 29 -8.87 -8.12 -6.75
C ARG A 29 -7.48 -7.84 -6.16
N TYR A 30 -7.44 -6.96 -5.17
CA TYR A 30 -6.25 -6.70 -4.36
C TYR A 30 -6.37 -7.40 -3.01
N VAL A 31 -5.35 -8.15 -2.62
CA VAL A 31 -5.35 -8.98 -1.41
C VAL A 31 -4.05 -8.83 -0.63
N THR A 32 -4.05 -9.19 0.66
CA THR A 32 -2.81 -9.30 1.45
C THR A 32 -2.00 -10.53 1.02
N GLN A 33 -0.73 -10.60 1.43
CA GLN A 33 0.17 -11.68 1.00
C GLN A 33 -0.36 -13.07 1.36
N ASP A 34 -0.92 -13.22 2.55
CA ASP A 34 -1.49 -14.46 3.09
C ASP A 34 -2.76 -14.92 2.35
N GLN A 35 -3.34 -14.04 1.53
CA GLN A 35 -4.57 -14.28 0.77
C GLN A 35 -4.31 -14.54 -0.72
N VAL A 36 -3.05 -14.54 -1.16
CA VAL A 36 -2.67 -14.90 -2.54
C VAL A 36 -2.78 -16.42 -2.68
N PRO A 37 -3.73 -16.95 -3.47
CA PRO A 37 -3.85 -18.39 -3.65
C PRO A 37 -2.64 -18.94 -4.41
N ALA A 38 -2.33 -20.22 -4.17
CA ALA A 38 -1.32 -20.91 -4.97
C ALA A 38 -1.66 -20.82 -6.46
N ASP A 39 -0.63 -20.73 -7.30
CA ASP A 39 -0.72 -20.71 -8.76
C ASP A 39 -1.59 -19.58 -9.35
N THR A 40 -1.90 -18.54 -8.57
CA THR A 40 -2.63 -17.36 -9.06
C THR A 40 -1.64 -16.27 -9.49
N PRO A 41 -1.71 -15.78 -10.73
CA PRO A 41 -0.84 -14.72 -11.21
C PRO A 41 -1.00 -13.43 -10.38
N VAL A 42 0.13 -12.87 -9.94
CA VAL A 42 0.19 -11.51 -9.38
C VAL A 42 0.58 -10.56 -10.50
N VAL A 43 -0.34 -9.71 -10.92
CA VAL A 43 -0.20 -8.85 -12.10
C VAL A 43 -0.07 -7.36 -11.76
N ALA A 44 -0.28 -6.99 -10.50
CA ALA A 44 -0.01 -5.65 -10.00
C ALA A 44 0.33 -5.66 -8.50
N VAL A 45 0.93 -4.57 -8.03
CA VAL A 45 1.13 -4.29 -6.62
C VAL A 45 0.58 -2.91 -6.32
N LYS A 46 -0.23 -2.79 -5.28
CA LYS A 46 -0.68 -1.51 -4.73
C LYS A 46 0.12 -1.22 -3.47
N ILE A 47 0.80 -0.09 -3.44
CA ILE A 47 1.65 0.36 -2.34
C ILE A 47 0.97 1.54 -1.66
N GLY A 48 0.90 1.49 -0.33
CA GLY A 48 0.34 2.54 0.51
C GLY A 48 1.37 3.01 1.52
N LEU A 49 1.55 4.31 1.62
CA LEU A 49 2.48 4.94 2.55
C LEU A 49 1.75 5.93 3.44
N LEU A 50 2.04 5.89 4.73
CA LEU A 50 1.82 7.03 5.62
C LEU A 50 3.16 7.72 5.85
N LEU A 51 3.30 8.93 5.31
CA LEU A 51 4.49 9.76 5.52
C LEU A 51 4.20 10.77 6.62
N SER A 52 5.17 11.01 7.49
CA SER A 52 5.13 12.05 8.50
C SER A 52 6.34 12.96 8.46
N ARG A 53 6.14 14.20 8.91
CA ARG A 53 7.19 15.19 9.10
C ARG A 53 6.84 16.07 10.29
N ALA A 54 7.77 16.22 11.23
CA ALA A 54 7.62 17.14 12.35
C ALA A 54 7.38 18.59 11.85
N ASN A 55 6.46 19.30 12.50
CA ASN A 55 6.17 20.69 12.18
C ASN A 55 5.78 21.46 13.45
N ASP A 56 6.76 22.11 14.07
CA ASP A 56 6.59 22.81 15.35
C ASP A 56 5.64 24.00 15.29
N ALA A 57 5.33 24.49 14.09
CA ALA A 57 4.38 25.58 13.86
C ALA A 57 2.91 25.12 13.86
N LEU A 58 2.65 23.81 13.81
CA LEU A 58 1.29 23.28 13.92
C LEU A 58 0.85 23.15 15.39
N PRO A 59 -0.44 23.34 15.68
CA PRO A 59 -0.99 22.92 16.96
C PRO A 59 -0.83 21.39 17.09
N GLU A 60 -0.72 20.94 18.34
CA GLU A 60 -0.70 19.51 18.66
C GLU A 60 -2.05 18.90 18.30
N SER A 61 -2.02 17.74 17.65
CA SER A 61 -3.22 16.98 17.34
C SER A 61 -3.89 16.49 18.62
N ASP A 62 -5.21 16.40 18.61
CA ASP A 62 -5.98 15.73 19.66
C ASP A 62 -5.88 14.19 19.59
N GLY A 63 -5.19 13.66 18.56
CA GLY A 63 -4.96 12.23 18.38
C GLY A 63 -6.21 11.44 18.00
N THR A 64 -7.24 12.11 17.47
CA THR A 64 -8.53 11.45 17.14
C THR A 64 -8.70 11.12 15.67
N ARG A 65 -7.85 11.66 14.78
CA ARG A 65 -7.94 11.39 13.34
C ARG A 65 -7.48 9.97 13.03
N GLU A 66 -8.10 9.37 12.03
CA GLU A 66 -7.69 8.07 11.49
C GLU A 66 -7.13 8.22 10.07
N PHE A 67 -6.04 7.50 9.81
CA PHE A 67 -5.48 7.36 8.47
C PHE A 67 -5.73 5.93 7.98
N HIS A 68 -6.43 5.81 6.84
CA HIS A 68 -6.64 4.52 6.19
C HIS A 68 -5.61 4.31 5.07
N ILE A 69 -4.75 3.30 5.24
CA ILE A 69 -3.70 2.94 4.28
C ILE A 69 -3.86 1.45 3.93
N LEU A 70 -4.42 1.17 2.75
CA LEU A 70 -4.52 -0.18 2.16
C LEU A 70 -4.94 -1.29 3.14
N GLY A 71 -6.15 -1.20 3.68
CA GLY A 71 -6.70 -2.22 4.59
C GLY A 71 -6.27 -2.04 6.05
N GLU A 72 -5.29 -1.19 6.33
CA GLU A 72 -4.88 -0.80 7.67
C GLU A 72 -5.47 0.56 8.07
N THR A 73 -5.80 0.72 9.34
CA THR A 73 -6.22 2.00 9.93
C THR A 73 -5.26 2.36 11.06
N LEU A 74 -4.61 3.51 10.96
CA LEU A 74 -3.76 4.06 12.02
C LEU A 74 -4.43 5.27 12.67
N THR A 75 -4.56 5.23 13.99
CA THR A 75 -4.97 6.39 14.78
C THR A 75 -3.82 7.37 14.89
N GLU A 76 -4.12 8.66 14.73
CA GLU A 76 -3.14 9.72 14.82
C GLU A 76 -2.54 9.84 16.24
N PRO A 77 -1.21 9.91 16.37
CA PRO A 77 -0.58 10.28 17.62
C PRO A 77 -0.90 11.72 18.04
N ALA A 78 -1.02 11.98 19.34
CA ALA A 78 -1.09 13.34 19.88
C ALA A 78 0.28 14.03 19.76
N ASP A 79 0.57 14.54 18.56
CA ASP A 79 1.80 15.26 18.24
C ASP A 79 1.57 16.38 17.21
N ARG A 80 2.65 17.06 16.81
CA ARG A 80 2.62 18.15 15.82
C ARG A 80 3.06 17.73 14.43
N ALA A 81 3.15 16.43 14.17
CA ALA A 81 3.63 15.96 12.87
C ALA A 81 2.53 16.10 11.82
N MET A 82 2.90 16.64 10.66
CA MET A 82 2.04 16.62 9.49
C MET A 82 2.13 15.24 8.85
N ARG A 83 0.97 14.62 8.60
CA ARG A 83 0.88 13.29 7.99
C ARG A 83 0.19 13.33 6.64
N LYS A 84 0.65 12.49 5.72
CA LYS A 84 0.04 12.33 4.40
C LYS A 84 0.00 10.86 4.00
N ALA A 85 -1.21 10.36 3.77
CA ALA A 85 -1.43 9.07 3.14
C ALA A 85 -1.27 9.22 1.61
N LEU A 86 -0.49 8.32 1.02
CA LEU A 86 -0.27 8.23 -0.42
C LEU A 86 -0.46 6.78 -0.85
N SER A 87 -0.95 6.57 -2.07
CA SER A 87 -0.94 5.24 -2.68
C SER A 87 -0.58 5.29 -4.14
N THR A 88 0.04 4.22 -4.63
CA THR A 88 0.34 4.02 -6.05
C THR A 88 0.11 2.57 -6.43
N THR A 89 -0.20 2.33 -7.69
CA THR A 89 -0.34 0.98 -8.25
C THR A 89 0.69 0.79 -9.34
N VAL A 90 1.49 -0.27 -9.22
CA VAL A 90 2.49 -0.67 -10.20
C VAL A 90 2.02 -1.95 -10.86
N ARG A 91 1.89 -1.94 -12.19
CA ARG A 91 1.61 -3.16 -12.97
C ARG A 91 2.89 -3.97 -13.12
N LEU A 92 2.81 -5.27 -12.84
CA LEU A 92 3.89 -6.21 -13.03
C LEU A 92 3.77 -6.86 -14.41
N ARG A 93 4.87 -6.89 -15.15
CA ARG A 93 4.95 -7.51 -16.48
C ARG A 93 5.83 -8.76 -16.52
N ASN A 94 6.37 -9.17 -15.37
CA ASN A 94 7.23 -10.33 -15.25
C ASN A 94 6.38 -11.58 -15.03
N TYR A 95 5.75 -12.05 -16.09
CA TYR A 95 5.02 -13.32 -16.13
C TYR A 95 5.35 -14.04 -17.43
N ASP A 96 5.23 -15.36 -17.42
CA ASP A 96 5.34 -16.16 -18.63
C ASP A 96 4.07 -15.99 -19.45
N TRP A 97 4.13 -15.18 -20.51
CA TRP A 97 2.98 -14.91 -21.39
C TRP A 97 2.55 -16.14 -22.17
N ASP A 98 3.44 -17.12 -22.34
CA ASP A 98 3.18 -18.34 -23.10
C ASP A 98 2.48 -19.42 -22.24
N ALA A 99 2.36 -19.19 -20.93
CA ALA A 99 1.74 -20.09 -19.96
C ALA A 99 0.27 -19.76 -19.62
N ILE A 100 -0.35 -18.79 -20.32
CA ILE A 100 -1.68 -18.23 -20.02
C ILE A 100 -2.66 -18.49 -21.16
#